data_AF-R7BM58-F1
#
_entry.id   AF-R7BM58-F1
#
_cell.length_a   1.000
_cell.length_b   1.000
_cell.length_c   1.000
_cell.angle_alpha   90.00
_cell.angle_beta   90.00
_cell.angle_gamma   90.00
#
_symmetry.space_group_name_H-M   'P 1'
#
loop_
_entity.id
_entity.type
_entity.pdbx_description
1 polymer ?
#
loop_
_entity_poly.entity_id
_entity_poly.type
_entity_poly.pdbx_seq_one_letter_code
_entity_poly.pdbx_strand_id
1 'polypeptide(L)'
;MSGDIFKGKISEDFYKNTVNDGRYDDIIGMKHHVSKDRPHMAVADRAAQFAPFAALTGHDEAVRKTQERVRLAIDNEIEHDAQFDE
;
A
#
# COMPACT_ATOMS: atom_id res chain seq x y z
N MET A 1 -32.35 -2.27 -4.25
CA MET A 1 -31.28 -1.58 -4.99
C MET A 1 -30.30 -2.64 -5.46
N SER A 2 -30.52 -3.17 -6.66
CA SER A 2 -29.68 -4.19 -7.29
C SER A 2 -28.40 -3.48 -7.76
N GLY A 3 -27.25 -3.85 -7.19
CA GLY A 3 -25.96 -3.30 -7.60
C GLY A 3 -25.55 -3.89 -8.94
N ASP A 4 -25.34 -3.02 -9.93
CA ASP A 4 -24.80 -3.42 -11.23
C ASP A 4 -23.36 -3.90 -11.05
N ILE A 5 -23.18 -5.21 -10.96
CA ILE A 5 -21.88 -5.86 -10.99
C ILE A 5 -21.38 -5.79 -12.43
N PHE A 6 -20.25 -5.10 -12.65
CA PHE A 6 -19.60 -5.01 -13.95
C PHE A 6 -19.35 -6.40 -14.53
N LYS A 7 -20.10 -6.75 -15.58
CA LYS A 7 -20.10 -8.08 -16.23
C LYS A 7 -19.11 -8.15 -17.40
N GLY A 8 -18.19 -7.19 -17.50
CA GLY A 8 -17.15 -7.17 -18.51
C GLY A 8 -16.02 -8.11 -18.13
N LYS A 9 -15.63 -9.00 -19.05
CA LYS A 9 -14.35 -9.70 -18.93
C LYS A 9 -13.26 -8.63 -19.00
N ILE A 10 -12.55 -8.43 -17.90
CA ILE A 10 -11.30 -7.66 -17.91
C ILE A 10 -10.39 -8.33 -18.95
N SER A 11 -9.86 -7.56 -19.89
CA SER A 11 -9.04 -8.14 -20.97
C SER A 11 -7.83 -8.84 -20.38
N GLU A 12 -7.42 -9.94 -21.01
CA GLU A 12 -6.20 -10.67 -20.61
C GLU A 12 -4.98 -9.72 -20.55
N ASP A 13 -4.96 -8.73 -21.44
CA ASP A 13 -3.92 -7.71 -21.55
C ASP A 13 -3.84 -6.79 -20.31
N PHE A 14 -4.95 -6.60 -19.59
CA PHE A 14 -4.98 -5.84 -18.34
C PHE A 14 -4.33 -6.62 -17.18
N TYR A 15 -4.53 -7.94 -17.11
CA TYR A 15 -3.89 -8.81 -16.12
C TYR A 15 -2.42 -9.13 -16.44
N LYS A 16 -2.03 -9.03 -17.71
CA LYS A 16 -0.64 -9.19 -18.18
C LYS A 16 0.24 -7.96 -17.98
N ASN A 17 -0.21 -6.95 -17.23
CA ASN A 17 0.67 -5.91 -16.71
C ASN A 17 1.43 -6.46 -15.49
N THR A 18 2.21 -7.52 -15.72
CA THR A 18 3.02 -8.18 -14.68
C THR A 18 4.41 -7.54 -14.62
N VAL A 19 4.94 -7.46 -13.41
CA VAL A 19 6.21 -6.82 -13.03
C VAL A 19 7.44 -7.36 -13.79
N ASN A 20 7.31 -8.47 -14.52
CA ASN A 20 8.42 -9.18 -15.16
C ASN A 20 8.54 -9.00 -16.68
N ASP A 21 7.71 -8.17 -17.30
CA ASP A 21 7.73 -8.01 -18.77
C ASP A 21 8.64 -6.87 -19.26
N GLY A 22 9.46 -6.29 -18.37
CA GLY A 22 10.47 -5.26 -18.66
C GLY A 22 9.93 -3.99 -19.32
N ARG A 23 8.60 -3.83 -19.42
CA ARG A 23 7.92 -2.78 -20.21
C ARG A 23 8.20 -1.36 -19.76
N TYR A 24 8.75 -1.20 -18.56
CA TYR A 24 9.08 0.09 -17.97
C TYR A 24 10.53 0.16 -17.47
N ASP A 25 11.39 -0.82 -17.81
CA ASP A 25 12.79 -0.86 -17.33
C ASP A 25 13.60 0.35 -17.81
N ASP A 26 13.21 0.90 -18.95
CA ASP A 26 13.77 2.11 -19.55
C ASP A 26 13.40 3.40 -18.80
N ILE A 27 12.30 3.40 -18.02
CA ILE A 27 11.80 4.58 -17.31
C ILE A 27 11.77 4.46 -15.78
N ILE A 28 11.76 3.25 -15.22
CA ILE A 28 11.53 3.02 -13.77
C ILE A 28 12.65 3.59 -12.89
N GLY A 29 13.88 3.67 -13.42
CA GLY A 29 15.04 4.25 -12.75
C GLY A 29 15.31 5.73 -13.08
N MET A 30 14.48 6.36 -13.93
CA MET A 30 14.69 7.74 -14.32
C MET A 30 14.50 8.69 -13.13
N LYS A 31 15.28 9.78 -13.13
CA LYS A 31 15.12 10.84 -12.14
C LYS A 31 13.72 11.44 -12.24
N HIS A 32 12.90 11.19 -11.23
CA HIS A 32 11.61 11.85 -11.12
C HIS A 32 11.79 13.32 -10.74
N HIS A 33 10.95 14.19 -11.30
CA HIS A 33 10.94 15.59 -10.91
C HIS A 33 10.45 15.73 -9.46
N VAL A 34 11.19 16.47 -8.66
CA VAL A 34 10.77 16.93 -7.34
C VAL A 34 10.86 18.44 -7.36
N SER A 35 9.77 19.11 -6.96
CA SER A 35 9.74 20.57 -6.91
C SER A 35 10.77 21.07 -5.89
N LYS A 36 11.57 22.07 -6.28
CA LYS A 36 12.52 22.73 -5.37
C LYS A 36 11.83 23.71 -4.43
N ASP A 37 10.74 24.33 -4.89
CA ASP A 37 10.06 25.41 -4.19
C ASP A 37 8.83 24.93 -3.41
N ARG A 38 8.28 23.76 -3.79
CA ARG A 38 7.12 23.14 -3.14
C ARG A 38 7.53 21.80 -2.52
N PRO A 39 8.06 21.81 -1.29
CA PRO A 39 8.41 20.57 -0.61
C PRO A 39 7.17 19.69 -0.41
N HIS A 40 7.38 18.38 -0.39
CA HIS A 40 6.31 17.45 -0.04
C HIS A 40 5.82 17.70 1.39
N MET A 41 4.51 17.57 1.59
CA MET A 41 3.88 17.65 2.90
C MET A 41 4.50 16.61 3.84
N ALA A 42 4.86 17.01 5.07
CA ALA A 42 5.43 16.12 6.06
C ALA A 42 4.47 14.97 6.39
N VAL A 43 4.99 13.81 6.80
CA VAL A 43 4.16 12.63 7.10
C VAL A 43 3.11 12.93 8.18
N ALA A 44 3.50 13.69 9.21
CA ALA A 44 2.60 14.12 10.28
C ALA A 44 1.46 15.01 9.75
N ASP A 45 1.76 15.97 8.88
CA ASP A 45 0.76 16.83 8.25
C ASP A 45 -0.18 16.04 7.34
N ARG A 46 0.32 15.01 6.64
CA ARG A 46 -0.52 14.06 5.89
C ARG A 46 -1.44 13.28 6.83
N ALA A 47 -0.94 12.82 7.97
CA ALA A 47 -1.73 12.10 8.97
C ALA A 47 -2.83 12.97 9.59
N ALA A 48 -2.58 14.28 9.75
CA ALA A 48 -3.55 15.22 10.31
C ALA A 48 -4.86 15.30 9.49
N GLN A 49 -4.84 14.95 8.19
CA GLN A 49 -6.06 14.81 7.38
C GLN A 49 -7.04 13.78 7.94
N PHE A 50 -6.53 12.79 8.68
CA PHE A 50 -7.31 11.72 9.31
C PHE A 50 -7.62 12.00 10.79
N ALA A 51 -7.23 13.15 11.33
CA ALA A 51 -7.52 13.54 12.71
C ALA A 51 -9.01 13.45 13.11
N PRO A 52 -10.00 13.76 12.24
CA PRO A 52 -11.41 13.65 12.61
C PRO A 52 -11.85 12.26 13.07
N PHE A 53 -11.18 11.19 12.62
CA PHE A 53 -11.53 9.82 12.99
C PHE A 53 -11.14 9.45 14.42
N ALA A 54 -10.23 10.19 15.04
CA ALA A 54 -9.83 9.98 16.44
C ALA A 54 -10.99 10.22 17.43
N ALA A 55 -12.01 10.99 17.03
CA ALA A 55 -13.20 11.21 17.84
C ALA A 55 -14.16 10.01 17.85
N LEU A 56 -13.99 9.03 16.95
CA LEU A 56 -14.85 7.85 16.88
C LEU A 56 -14.54 6.87 18.02
N THR A 57 -15.59 6.38 18.67
CA THR A 57 -15.44 5.31 19.67
C THR A 57 -14.87 4.06 19.00
N GLY A 58 -13.84 3.47 19.62
CA GLY A 58 -13.18 2.27 19.11
C GLY A 58 -12.09 2.51 18.04
N HIS A 59 -11.81 3.75 17.66
CA HIS A 59 -10.71 4.05 16.72
C HIS A 59 -9.35 3.56 17.26
N ASP A 60 -9.02 3.91 18.51
CA ASP A 60 -7.75 3.51 19.14
C ASP A 60 -7.60 1.99 19.23
N GLU A 61 -8.69 1.28 19.50
CA GLU A 61 -8.68 -0.18 19.54
C GLU A 61 -8.43 -0.79 18.16
N ALA A 62 -9.05 -0.24 17.12
CA ALA A 62 -8.86 -0.68 15.74
C ALA A 62 -7.43 -0.41 15.25
N VAL A 63 -6.85 0.73 15.62
CA VAL A 63 -5.45 1.07 15.35
C VAL A 63 -4.52 0.05 16.02
N ARG A 64 -4.70 -0.23 17.32
CA ARG A 64 -3.90 -1.21 18.06
C ARG A 64 -3.97 -2.61 17.45
N LYS A 65 -5.17 -3.11 17.16
CA LYS A 65 -5.37 -4.43 16.51
C LYS A 65 -4.66 -4.51 15.15
N THR A 66 -4.58 -3.40 14.43
CA THR A 66 -3.90 -3.35 13.14
C THR A 66 -2.38 -3.35 13.33
N GLN A 67 -1.85 -2.62 14.32
CA GLN A 67 -0.43 -2.67 14.68
C GLN A 67 0.00 -4.09 15.07
N GLU A 68 -0.79 -4.79 15.88
CA GLU A 68 -0.53 -6.18 16.27
C GLU A 68 -0.50 -7.13 15.07
N ARG A 69 -1.46 -7.00 14.14
CA ARG A 69 -1.48 -7.82 12.90
C ARG A 69 -0.26 -7.58 12.02
N VAL A 70 0.17 -6.33 11.86
CA VAL A 70 1.36 -5.99 11.06
C VAL A 70 2.61 -6.57 11.72
N ARG A 71 2.75 -6.41 13.03
CA ARG A 71 3.87 -6.99 13.79
C ARG A 71 3.94 -8.51 13.60
N LEU A 72 2.82 -9.20 13.77
CA LEU A 72 2.75 -10.65 13.59
C LEU A 72 3.10 -11.07 12.15
N ALA A 73 2.64 -10.32 11.14
CA ALA A 73 2.96 -10.62 9.76
C ALA A 73 4.47 -10.51 9.48
N ILE A 74 5.14 -9.48 10.02
CA ILE A 74 6.59 -9.30 9.92
C ILE A 74 7.32 -10.44 10.63
N ASP A 75 6.92 -10.76 11.87
CA ASP A 75 7.55 -11.83 12.65
C ASP A 75 7.45 -13.17 11.89
N ASN A 76 6.29 -13.48 11.30
CA ASN A 76 6.10 -14.69 10.49
C ASN A 76 6.95 -14.70 9.19
N GLU A 77 7.13 -13.54 8.54
CA GLU A 77 7.96 -13.41 7.34
C GLU A 77 9.45 -13.65 7.67
N ILE A 78 9.92 -13.11 8.80
CA ILE A 78 11.27 -13.35 9.31
C ILE A 78 11.49 -14.83 9.64
N GLU A 79 10.53 -15.48 10.31
CA GLU A 79 10.60 -16.91 10.63
C GLU A 79 10.58 -17.78 9.36
N HIS A 80 9.77 -17.40 8.38
CA HIS A 80 9.72 -18.05 7.08
C HIS A 80 11.11 -17.99 6.44
N ASP A 81 11.70 -16.80 6.27
CA ASP A 81 12.99 -16.63 5.61
C ASP A 81 14.13 -17.36 6.34
N ALA A 82 14.12 -17.37 7.67
CA ALA A 82 15.11 -18.11 8.47
C ALA A 82 15.04 -19.65 8.29
N GLN A 83 13.91 -20.20 7.85
CA GLN A 83 13.75 -21.64 7.58
C GLN A 83 14.23 -22.06 6.19
N PHE A 84 14.48 -21.13 5.26
CA PHE A 84 15.02 -21.44 3.92
C PHE A 84 16.54 -21.33 3.83
N ASP A 85 17.19 -20.85 4.89
CA ASP A 85 18.65 -20.69 4.98
C ASP A 85 19.36 -21.89 5.65
N GLU A 86 18.62 -22.95 6.03
CA GLU A 86 19.14 -24.28 6.48
C GLU A 86 18.91 -25.38 5.41
#